data_AF-A0A5A5TG27-F1
#
_entry.id   AF-A0A5A5TG27-F1
#
_cell.length_a   1.000
_cell.length_b   1.000
_cell.length_c   1.000
_cell.angle_alpha   90.00
_cell.angle_beta   90.00
_cell.angle_gamma   90.00
#
_symmetry.space_group_name_H-M   'P 1'
#
loop_
_entity.id
_entity.type
_entity.pdbx_description
1 polymer ?
#
loop_
_entity_poly.entity_id
_entity_poly.type
_entity_poly.pdbx_seq_one_letter_code
_entity_poly.pdbx_strand_id
1 'polypeptide(L)'
;MGKNTKNILMMMHDFSKQFEYKIDSGMIIEITMFLEECEDIGSFKLDYTVESATYTVDILVKNFSYIKGRKILKKFVNSIEYSSMTLYSSQQDKEKIHYTLYTIMDNGTGAHCEIMIKAF
;
A
#
# COMPACT_ATOMS: atom_id res chain seq x y z
N MET A 1 -6.10 -21.87 -2.73
CA MET A 1 -6.84 -20.58 -2.76
C MET A 1 -7.57 -20.51 -4.09
N GLY A 2 -8.91 -20.41 -4.05
CA GLY A 2 -9.81 -20.79 -5.14
C GLY A 2 -9.96 -19.73 -6.24
N LYS A 3 -10.38 -20.15 -7.44
CA LYS A 3 -10.55 -19.36 -8.67
C LYS A 3 -11.18 -17.96 -8.48
N ASN A 4 -12.06 -17.78 -7.48
CA ASN A 4 -12.71 -16.50 -7.19
C ASN A 4 -11.75 -15.38 -6.76
N THR A 5 -10.73 -15.68 -5.94
CA THR A 5 -9.78 -14.65 -5.49
C THR A 5 -8.93 -14.13 -6.65
N LYS A 6 -8.55 -15.02 -7.58
CA LYS A 6 -7.81 -14.65 -8.79
C LYS A 6 -8.62 -13.71 -9.69
N ASN A 7 -9.93 -13.98 -9.84
CA ASN A 7 -10.82 -13.13 -10.61
C ASN A 7 -10.97 -11.74 -10.00
N ILE A 8 -11.05 -11.62 -8.67
CA ILE A 8 -11.14 -10.32 -7.97
C ILE A 8 -9.87 -9.50 -8.19
N LEU A 9 -8.68 -10.11 -8.06
CA LEU A 9 -7.40 -9.44 -8.30
C LEU A 9 -7.30 -8.92 -9.75
N MET A 10 -7.73 -9.73 -10.72
CA MET A 10 -7.76 -9.31 -12.12
C MET A 10 -8.72 -8.13 -12.34
N MET A 11 -9.93 -8.18 -11.77
CA MET A 11 -10.90 -7.08 -11.88
C MET A 11 -10.39 -5.79 -11.24
N MET A 12 -9.71 -5.87 -10.09
CA MET A 12 -9.09 -4.72 -9.46
C MET A 12 -8.01 -4.10 -10.34
N HIS A 13 -7.16 -4.93 -10.93
CA HIS A 13 -6.09 -4.49 -11.82
C HIS A 13 -6.63 -3.89 -13.13
N ASP A 14 -7.70 -4.45 -13.70
CA ASP A 14 -8.32 -3.90 -14.91
C ASP A 14 -9.10 -2.61 -14.63
N PHE A 15 -9.70 -2.50 -13.44
CA PHE A 15 -10.30 -1.25 -12.97
C PHE A 15 -9.23 -0.18 -12.73
N SER A 16 -8.11 -0.54 -12.11
CA SER A 16 -7.03 0.41 -11.81
C SER A 16 -6.43 1.02 -13.08
N LYS A 17 -6.35 0.27 -14.19
CA LYS A 17 -5.89 0.78 -15.50
C LYS A 17 -6.72 1.91 -16.10
N GLN A 18 -7.90 2.21 -15.58
CA GLN A 18 -8.74 3.31 -16.08
C GLN A 18 -8.23 4.68 -15.62
N PHE A 19 -7.26 4.72 -14.71
CA PHE A 19 -6.72 5.94 -14.11
C PHE A 19 -5.28 6.19 -14.55
N GLU A 20 -4.90 7.47 -14.58
CA GLU A 20 -3.51 7.87 -14.77
C GLU A 20 -2.81 7.92 -13.40
N TYR A 21 -1.70 7.19 -13.25
CA TYR A 21 -0.91 7.17 -12.02
C TYR A 21 0.29 8.09 -12.12
N LYS A 22 0.58 8.83 -11.05
CA LYS A 22 1.76 9.70 -10.98
C LYS A 22 2.39 9.63 -9.59
N ILE A 23 3.70 9.87 -9.56
CA ILE A 23 4.39 10.16 -8.31
C ILE A 23 4.10 11.62 -7.95
N ASP A 24 3.43 11.81 -6.83
CA ASP A 24 3.11 13.07 -6.19
C ASP A 24 3.97 13.27 -4.92
N SER A 25 4.46 14.49 -4.71
CA SER A 25 5.31 14.82 -3.56
C SER A 25 4.55 14.91 -2.24
N GLY A 26 3.27 15.31 -2.26
CA GLY A 26 2.40 15.30 -1.08
C GLY A 26 2.18 13.88 -0.58
N MET A 27 1.92 12.94 -1.49
CA MET A 27 1.84 11.51 -1.16
C MET A 27 3.15 10.97 -0.55
N ILE A 28 4.33 11.40 -1.06
CA ILE A 28 5.63 11.02 -0.46
C ILE A 28 5.70 11.48 1.00
N ILE A 29 5.29 12.73 1.27
CA ILE A 29 5.32 13.32 2.60
C ILE A 29 4.37 12.56 3.53
N GLU A 30 3.13 12.30 3.12
CA GLU A 30 2.15 11.56 3.93
C GLU A 30 2.62 10.14 4.27
N ILE A 31 3.14 9.41 3.28
CA ILE A 31 3.70 8.08 3.50
C ILE A 31 4.86 8.16 4.49
N THR A 32 5.77 9.12 4.31
CA THR A 32 6.95 9.27 5.18
C THR A 32 6.53 9.59 6.62
N MET A 33 5.62 10.56 6.81
CA MET A 33 5.08 10.92 8.12
C MET A 33 4.46 9.72 8.82
N PHE A 34 3.62 8.95 8.12
CA PHE A 34 3.04 7.73 8.66
C PHE A 34 4.12 6.73 9.12
N LEU A 35 5.14 6.50 8.29
CA LEU A 35 6.19 5.52 8.56
C LEU A 35 7.06 5.92 9.76
N GLU A 36 7.32 7.21 9.93
CA GLU A 36 8.10 7.74 11.06
C GLU A 36 7.31 7.78 12.38
N GLU A 37 6.00 8.06 12.32
CA GLU A 37 5.15 8.19 13.52
C GLU A 37 4.61 6.85 14.04
N CYS A 38 4.59 5.79 13.23
CA CYS A 38 3.99 4.52 13.63
C CYS A 38 4.90 3.72 14.58
N GLU A 39 4.61 3.76 15.88
CA GLU A 39 5.41 3.11 16.95
C GLU A 39 5.69 1.60 16.73
N ASP A 40 4.77 0.89 16.07
CA ASP A 40 4.88 -0.54 15.77
C ASP A 40 5.94 -0.87 14.71
N ILE A 41 6.39 0.13 13.93
CA ILE A 41 7.42 -0.01 12.91
C ILE A 41 8.80 0.06 13.57
N GLY A 42 9.64 -0.92 13.26
CA GLY A 42 11.05 -1.00 13.68
C GLY A 42 11.98 -0.30 12.71
N SER A 43 11.81 -0.55 11.42
CA SER A 43 12.47 0.17 10.35
C SER A 43 11.62 0.08 9.08
N PHE A 44 11.90 0.97 8.14
CA PHE A 44 11.24 0.97 6.85
C PHE A 44 12.18 1.39 5.73
N LYS A 45 11.76 1.11 4.50
CA LYS A 45 12.33 1.66 3.28
C LYS A 45 11.20 2.16 2.41
N LEU A 46 11.33 3.38 1.90
CA LEU A 46 10.45 3.96 0.91
C LEU A 46 11.26 4.21 -0.36
N ASP A 47 10.83 3.60 -1.46
CA ASP A 47 11.32 3.87 -2.81
C ASP A 47 10.15 4.28 -3.70
N TYR A 48 10.46 4.88 -4.85
CA TYR A 48 9.47 5.13 -5.90
C TYR A 48 10.10 5.00 -7.28
N THR A 49 9.29 4.64 -8.27
CA THR A 49 9.70 4.50 -9.67
C THR A 49 8.80 5.37 -10.53
N VAL A 50 9.39 6.33 -11.24
CA VAL A 50 8.64 7.31 -12.04
C VAL A 50 8.04 6.64 -13.28
N GLU A 51 8.77 5.71 -13.89
CA GLU A 51 8.37 5.00 -15.11
C GLU A 51 7.12 4.15 -14.90
N SER A 52 6.98 3.53 -13.72
CA SER A 52 5.80 2.73 -13.35
C SER A 52 4.81 3.48 -12.47
N ALA A 53 5.13 4.72 -12.07
CA ALA A 53 4.37 5.51 -11.11
C ALA A 53 4.00 4.72 -9.83
N THR A 54 4.96 3.98 -9.28
CA THR A 54 4.75 3.08 -8.14
C THR A 54 5.57 3.53 -6.93
N TYR A 55 4.93 3.57 -5.77
CA TYR A 55 5.58 3.65 -4.46
C TYR A 55 5.85 2.24 -3.94
N THR A 56 7.06 1.96 -3.48
CA THR A 56 7.41 0.69 -2.85
C THR A 56 7.79 0.94 -1.39
N VAL A 57 7.08 0.28 -0.48
CA VAL A 57 7.23 0.46 0.96
C VAL A 57 7.56 -0.87 1.61
N ASP A 58 8.77 -1.03 2.12
CA ASP A 58 9.15 -2.17 2.96
C ASP A 58 9.06 -1.77 4.44
N ILE A 59 8.32 -2.53 5.24
CA ILE A 59 8.09 -2.28 6.66
C ILE A 59 8.53 -3.49 7.47
N LEU A 60 9.48 -3.26 8.39
CA LEU A 60 9.85 -4.21 9.43
C LEU A 60 9.11 -3.89 10.72
N VAL A 61 8.35 -4.85 11.24
CA VAL A 61 7.43 -4.64 12.38
C VAL A 61 7.99 -5.25 13.66
N LYS A 62 7.96 -4.47 14.74
CA LYS A 62 8.31 -4.95 16.10
C LYS A 62 7.27 -5.94 16.59
N ASN A 63 7.72 -7.11 17.06
CA ASN A 63 6.84 -8.19 17.57
C ASN A 63 5.74 -8.53 16.54
N PHE A 64 6.16 -8.90 15.33
CA PHE A 64 5.25 -9.11 14.21
C PHE A 64 4.17 -10.16 14.51
N SER A 65 2.96 -9.83 14.10
CA SER A 65 1.84 -10.76 13.96
C SER A 65 1.00 -10.32 12.76
N TYR A 66 0.29 -11.25 12.14
CA TYR A 66 -0.58 -10.91 11.02
C TYR A 66 -1.63 -9.86 11.36
N ILE A 67 -2.17 -9.90 12.57
CA ILE A 67 -3.14 -8.92 13.07
C ILE A 67 -2.48 -7.55 13.13
N LYS A 68 -1.24 -7.46 13.63
CA LYS A 68 -0.50 -6.20 13.68
C LYS A 68 -0.19 -5.68 12.27
N GLY A 69 0.27 -6.53 11.36
CA GLY A 69 0.50 -6.14 9.96
C GLY A 69 -0.77 -5.61 9.27
N ARG A 70 -1.92 -6.24 9.50
CA ARG A 70 -3.23 -5.72 9.01
C ARG A 70 -3.62 -4.39 9.66
N LYS A 71 -3.32 -4.19 10.94
CA LYS A 71 -3.58 -2.91 11.63
C LYS A 71 -2.71 -1.79 11.06
N ILE A 72 -1.44 -2.06 10.77
CA ILE A 72 -0.53 -1.09 10.13
C ILE A 72 -1.06 -0.68 8.77
N LEU A 73 -1.46 -1.63 7.91
CA LEU A 73 -2.09 -1.29 6.63
C LEU A 73 -3.34 -0.42 6.83
N LYS A 74 -4.23 -0.80 7.75
CA LYS A 74 -5.45 -0.02 7.98
C LYS A 74 -5.14 1.42 8.40
N LYS A 75 -4.12 1.62 9.23
CA LYS A 75 -3.66 2.95 9.61
C LYS A 75 -3.05 3.69 8.40
N PHE A 76 -2.24 3.03 7.58
CA PHE A 76 -1.65 3.58 6.36
C PHE A 76 -2.71 4.05 5.36
N VAL A 77 -3.71 3.22 5.09
CA VAL A 77 -4.83 3.58 4.19
C VAL A 77 -5.57 4.81 4.72
N ASN A 78 -5.78 4.87 6.04
CA ASN A 78 -6.47 5.98 6.69
C ASN A 78 -5.63 7.26 6.79
N SER A 79 -4.30 7.17 6.71
CA SER A 79 -3.41 8.33 6.79
C SER A 79 -3.21 9.03 5.45
N ILE A 80 -3.61 8.40 4.35
CA ILE A 80 -3.54 9.01 3.02
C ILE A 80 -4.82 9.81 2.81
N GLU A 81 -4.71 11.15 2.83
CA GLU A 81 -5.87 12.04 2.77
C GLU A 81 -6.51 12.09 1.36
N TYR A 82 -5.82 11.55 0.36
CA TYR A 82 -6.23 11.54 -1.05
C TYR A 82 -7.20 10.41 -1.44
N SER A 83 -8.25 10.16 -0.64
CA SER A 83 -9.14 9.00 -0.85
C SER A 83 -10.55 9.38 -1.31
N SER A 84 -10.71 9.74 -2.59
CA SER A 84 -12.04 9.63 -3.22
C SER A 84 -12.43 8.14 -3.34
N MET A 85 -11.43 7.29 -3.57
CA MET A 85 -11.57 5.83 -3.61
C MET A 85 -10.22 5.14 -3.38
N THR A 86 -10.19 4.13 -2.51
CA THR A 86 -9.00 3.28 -2.30
C THR A 86 -9.37 1.82 -2.46
N LEU A 87 -8.59 1.12 -3.29
CA LEU A 87 -8.68 -0.32 -3.50
C LEU A 87 -7.37 -0.96 -3.07
N TYR A 88 -7.45 -2.03 -2.29
CA TYR A 88 -6.26 -2.78 -1.95
C TYR A 88 -6.52 -4.29 -1.92
N SER A 89 -5.48 -5.04 -2.23
CA SER A 89 -5.46 -6.49 -2.14
C SER A 89 -4.29 -6.94 -1.29
N SER A 90 -4.39 -8.16 -0.76
CA SER A 90 -3.36 -8.72 0.11
C SER A 90 -2.98 -10.12 -0.31
N GLN A 91 -1.68 -10.38 -0.40
CA GLN A 91 -1.11 -11.71 -0.50
C GLN A 91 -0.31 -11.96 0.78
N GLN A 92 -0.59 -13.07 1.45
CA GLN A 92 0.08 -13.43 2.69
C GLN A 92 0.75 -14.79 2.54
N ASP A 93 1.99 -14.88 3.01
CA ASP A 93 2.67 -16.15 3.25
C ASP A 93 3.03 -16.27 4.74
N LYS A 94 3.85 -17.25 5.12
CA LYS A 94 4.22 -17.53 6.51
C LYS A 94 5.05 -16.42 7.18
N GLU A 95 5.70 -15.57 6.40
CA GLU A 95 6.76 -14.67 6.86
C GLU A 95 6.45 -13.20 6.60
N LYS A 96 5.58 -12.92 5.62
CA LYS A 96 5.25 -11.55 5.21
C LYS A 96 3.82 -11.41 4.71
N ILE A 97 3.38 -10.15 4.66
CA ILE A 97 2.15 -9.73 4.00
C ILE A 97 2.51 -8.68 2.96
N HIS A 98 2.12 -8.93 1.72
CA HIS A 98 2.26 -8.00 0.63
C HIS A 98 0.89 -7.42 0.31
N TYR A 99 0.80 -6.09 0.26
CA TYR A 99 -0.37 -5.36 -0.17
C TYR A 99 -0.09 -4.60 -1.45
N THR A 100 -1.01 -4.72 -2.39
CA THR A 100 -1.07 -3.84 -3.56
C THR A 100 -2.23 -2.90 -3.36
N LEU A 101 -1.95 -1.60 -3.38
CA LEU A 101 -2.91 -0.53 -3.10
C LEU A 101 -2.97 0.45 -4.28
N TYR A 102 -4.17 0.79 -4.69
CA TYR A 102 -4.48 1.85 -5.64
C TYR A 102 -5.38 2.86 -4.93
N THR A 103 -4.99 4.13 -4.91
CA THR A 103 -5.85 5.22 -4.41
C THR A 103 -6.04 6.26 -5.49
N ILE A 104 -7.23 6.84 -5.58
CA ILE A 104 -7.58 7.86 -6.56
C ILE A 104 -7.86 9.17 -5.81
N MET A 105 -7.20 10.23 -6.27
CA MET A 105 -7.33 11.59 -5.75
C MET A 105 -8.49 12.33 -6.45
N ASP A 106 -8.98 13.41 -5.85
CA ASP A 106 -10.13 14.17 -6.36
C ASP A 106 -9.90 14.80 -7.74
N ASN A 107 -8.64 15.01 -8.13
CA ASN A 107 -8.26 15.52 -9.45
C ASN A 107 -8.24 14.43 -10.56
N GLY A 108 -8.62 13.19 -10.23
CA GLY A 108 -8.66 12.05 -11.15
C GLY A 108 -7.31 11.33 -11.36
N THR A 109 -6.24 11.78 -10.71
CA THR A 109 -4.93 11.09 -10.71
C THR A 109 -4.93 10.00 -9.64
N GLY A 110 -4.24 8.89 -9.91
CA GLY A 110 -4.06 7.80 -8.95
C GLY A 110 -2.66 7.72 -8.36
N ALA A 111 -2.53 7.05 -7.22
CA ALA A 111 -1.27 6.58 -6.67
C ALA A 111 -1.31 5.05 -6.49
N HIS A 112 -0.25 4.38 -6.91
CA HIS A 112 -0.07 2.93 -6.79
C HIS A 112 1.02 2.64 -5.77
N CYS A 113 0.68 1.91 -4.71
CA CYS A 113 1.62 1.52 -3.65
C CYS A 113 1.73 0.00 -3.56
N GLU A 114 2.95 -0.50 -3.49
CA GLU A 114 3.30 -1.87 -3.13
C GLU A 114 3.90 -1.86 -1.72
N ILE A 115 3.21 -2.48 -0.76
CA ILE A 115 3.57 -2.43 0.66
C ILE A 115 3.90 -3.83 1.15
N MET A 116 5.14 -4.04 1.55
CA MET A 116 5.62 -5.28 2.14
C MET A 116 5.74 -5.13 3.65
N ILE A 117 5.06 -5.98 4.42
CA ILE A 117 5.11 -5.98 5.88
C ILE A 117 5.62 -7.33 6.36
N LYS A 118 6.72 -7.32 7.12
CA LYS A 118 7.35 -8.55 7.65
C LYS A 118 7.93 -8.33 9.05
N ALA A 119 8.37 -9.42 9.67
CA ALA A 119 9.09 -9.36 10.94
C ALA A 119 10.42 -8.59 10.79
N PHE A 120 10.80 -7.86 11.84
CA PHE A 120 12.12 -7.21 11.96
C PHE A 120 13.26 -8.21 11.98
#